data_AF-A0A930XM22-F1
#
_entry.id   AF-A0A930XM22-F1
#
_cell.length_a   1.000
_cell.length_b   1.000
_cell.length_c   1.000
_cell.angle_alpha   90.00
_cell.angle_beta   90.00
_cell.angle_gamma   90.00
#
_symmetry.space_group_name_H-M   'P 1'
#
loop_
_entity.id
_entity.type
_entity.pdbx_description
1 polymer ?
#
loop_
_entity_poly.entity_id
_entity_poly.type
_entity_poly.pdbx_seq_one_letter_code
_entity_poly.pdbx_strand_id
1 'polypeptide(L)'
;MVVGSSPLKKSTNSASQLLSLQNIVIAAVVWGVLSLLFFLLFSVPLPGEDLPGWYSVGTYFLEEIAFLFATLLCFRNWRSSQIVSGRNVWFLLGAGMLSYFIGNLFLMYWELVLGKSPEVSPGDFFFLLTYVFLGSGMFLAVASRRLNLMLGQYGIIAGIALLGVLIAYFTAIAVPEELDMGVVEPNAIEQVQSPDAAATNEALPPDAATAPAVEPTPAEDTAPEAEANVPGWAQAVENLLAPLAGIVGWLYILGDLVLLVMATALLLAFWGGRFSLSWRFIAAAAFCFYIADIWFNYATSYIEDYETGALPEVFWIFSGILVSVGAALEYDLSTRSRRNLRRRT
;
A
#
# COMPACT_ATOMS: atom_id res chain seq x y z
N MET A 1 45.48 -13.01 48.12
CA MET A 1 44.30 -13.78 47.64
C MET A 1 43.33 -12.78 47.03
N VAL A 2 42.93 -13.07 45.80
CA VAL A 2 42.17 -12.23 44.85
C VAL A 2 40.81 -11.80 45.39
N VAL A 3 40.38 -10.55 45.15
CA VAL A 3 39.07 -10.26 44.51
C VAL A 3 39.21 -8.97 43.69
N GLY A 4 39.26 -9.13 42.37
CA GLY A 4 39.25 -8.03 41.41
C GLY A 4 37.87 -7.39 41.31
N SER A 5 37.87 -6.07 41.14
CA SER A 5 36.71 -5.28 40.74
C SER A 5 36.42 -5.50 39.26
N SER A 6 35.38 -6.28 38.96
CA SER A 6 34.81 -6.33 37.62
C SER A 6 33.88 -5.12 37.41
N PRO A 7 34.12 -4.24 36.42
CA PRO A 7 33.10 -3.30 35.99
C PRO A 7 32.04 -4.08 35.18
N LEU A 8 30.81 -4.13 35.70
CA LEU A 8 29.66 -4.65 34.98
C LEU A 8 29.43 -3.84 33.70
N LYS A 9 29.65 -4.52 32.57
CA LYS A 9 29.49 -4.04 31.20
C LYS A 9 28.03 -3.61 30.95
N LYS A 10 27.76 -2.30 30.95
CA LYS A 10 26.45 -1.73 30.57
C LYS A 10 26.35 -1.67 29.04
N SER A 11 25.94 -2.77 28.42
CA SER A 11 25.66 -2.84 26.97
C SER A 11 24.21 -3.27 26.72
N THR A 12 23.25 -2.39 27.05
CA THR A 12 21.82 -2.61 26.74
C THR A 12 21.08 -1.35 26.27
N ASN A 13 21.76 -0.22 26.03
CA ASN A 13 21.09 1.05 25.76
C ASN A 13 20.75 1.32 24.29
N SER A 14 21.56 0.87 23.32
CA SER A 14 21.43 1.32 21.92
C SER A 14 20.15 0.84 21.23
N ALA A 15 19.82 -0.46 21.31
CA ALA A 15 18.60 -1.01 20.69
C ALA A 15 17.30 -0.45 21.31
N SER A 16 17.31 -0.18 22.63
CA SER A 16 16.15 0.44 23.31
C SER A 16 15.94 1.91 22.95
N GLN A 17 17.00 2.62 22.56
CA GLN A 17 16.92 4.00 22.07
C GLN A 17 16.41 4.03 20.63
N LEU A 18 16.86 3.11 19.77
CA LEU A 18 16.40 3.00 18.38
C LEU A 18 14.88 2.73 18.28
N LEU A 19 14.34 1.87 19.15
CA LEU A 19 12.90 1.57 19.19
C LEU A 19 12.08 2.51 20.10
N SER A 20 12.61 3.71 20.39
CA SER A 20 11.83 4.72 21.12
C SER A 20 10.65 5.22 20.27
N LEU A 21 9.56 5.63 20.93
CA LEU A 21 8.37 6.15 20.24
C LEU A 21 8.71 7.29 19.27
N GLN A 22 9.55 8.23 19.70
CA GLN A 22 9.95 9.37 18.88
C GLN A 22 10.68 8.92 17.61
N ASN A 23 11.63 7.98 17.72
CA ASN A 23 12.36 7.48 16.57
C ASN A 23 11.48 6.71 15.60
N ILE A 24 10.52 5.91 16.11
CA ILE A 24 9.55 5.21 15.28
C ILE A 24 8.69 6.21 14.50
N VAL A 25 8.17 7.25 15.17
CA VAL A 25 7.33 8.27 14.52
C VAL A 25 8.13 9.07 13.48
N ILE A 26 9.38 9.46 13.79
CA ILE A 26 10.24 10.17 12.82
C ILE A 26 10.54 9.28 11.62
N ALA A 27 10.91 8.02 11.85
CA ALA A 27 11.18 7.06 10.77
C ALA A 27 9.93 6.84 9.90
N ALA A 28 8.76 6.70 10.51
CA ALA A 28 7.46 6.61 9.84
C ALA A 28 7.16 7.82 8.95
N VAL A 29 7.34 9.04 9.47
CA VAL A 29 7.13 10.27 8.70
C VAL A 29 8.12 10.38 7.56
N VAL A 30 9.41 10.12 7.80
CA VAL A 30 10.45 10.16 6.77
C VAL A 30 10.15 9.13 5.67
N TRP A 31 9.79 7.89 6.04
CA TRP A 31 9.44 6.85 5.07
C TRP A 31 8.22 7.25 4.24
N GLY A 32 7.16 7.76 4.87
CA GLY A 32 5.96 8.19 4.15
C GLY A 32 6.22 9.36 3.20
N VAL A 33 7.04 10.34 3.59
CA VAL A 33 7.42 11.45 2.70
C VAL A 33 8.27 10.94 1.55
N LEU A 34 9.24 10.07 1.80
CA LEU A 34 10.08 9.48 0.75
C LEU A 34 9.23 8.66 -0.24
N SER A 35 8.31 7.83 0.24
CA SER A 35 7.39 7.08 -0.61
C SER A 35 6.49 8.01 -1.42
N LEU A 36 5.89 9.02 -0.80
CA LEU A 36 5.06 9.97 -1.54
C LEU A 36 5.84 10.70 -2.64
N LEU A 37 7.05 11.17 -2.34
CA LEU A 37 7.91 11.80 -3.35
C LEU A 37 8.30 10.81 -4.45
N PHE A 38 8.56 9.56 -4.12
CA PHE A 38 8.87 8.51 -5.11
C PHE A 38 7.72 8.32 -6.09
N PHE A 39 6.47 8.19 -5.61
CA PHE A 39 5.32 8.09 -6.50
C PHE A 39 5.08 9.39 -7.29
N LEU A 40 5.09 10.55 -6.63
CA LEU A 40 4.84 11.85 -7.30
C LEU A 40 5.83 12.15 -8.43
N LEU A 41 7.07 11.68 -8.32
CA LEU A 41 8.11 11.96 -9.30
C LEU A 41 8.15 10.94 -10.44
N PHE A 42 7.65 9.71 -10.23
CA PHE A 42 7.94 8.59 -11.11
C PHE A 42 6.74 7.69 -11.46
N SER A 43 5.54 7.95 -10.92
CA SER A 43 4.34 7.12 -11.18
C SER A 43 3.62 7.42 -12.50
N VAL A 44 4.09 8.42 -13.26
CA VAL A 44 3.47 8.82 -14.53
C VAL A 44 4.45 8.46 -15.65
N PRO A 45 4.17 7.43 -16.46
CA PRO A 45 5.02 7.11 -17.59
C PRO A 45 4.91 8.18 -18.69
N LEU A 46 5.89 8.20 -19.60
CA LEU A 46 5.80 9.02 -20.81
C LEU A 46 4.71 8.45 -21.74
N PRO A 47 4.05 9.28 -22.56
CA PRO A 47 3.03 8.80 -23.48
C PRO A 47 3.57 7.69 -24.40
N GLY A 48 2.99 6.50 -24.32
CA GLY A 48 3.38 5.33 -25.12
C GLY A 48 4.56 4.51 -24.57
N GLU A 49 5.00 4.77 -23.33
CA GLU A 49 5.98 3.95 -22.63
C GLU A 49 5.36 3.28 -21.39
N ASP A 50 5.84 2.08 -21.03
CA ASP A 50 5.48 1.38 -19.80
C ASP A 50 6.23 1.95 -18.59
N LEU A 51 5.83 1.56 -17.37
CA LEU A 51 6.58 1.98 -16.18
C LEU A 51 7.97 1.32 -16.18
N PRO A 52 9.04 2.09 -15.89
CA PRO A 52 10.37 1.51 -15.83
C PRO A 52 10.46 0.44 -14.73
N GLY A 53 11.02 -0.74 -15.02
CA GLY A 53 11.05 -1.83 -14.02
C GLY A 53 11.74 -1.50 -12.68
N TRP A 54 12.66 -0.54 -12.64
CA TRP A 54 13.25 -0.07 -11.37
C TRP A 54 12.23 0.67 -10.49
N TYR A 55 11.25 1.33 -11.11
CA TYR A 55 10.16 2.00 -10.42
C TYR A 55 9.27 0.96 -9.74
N SER A 56 8.83 -0.06 -10.46
CA SER A 56 8.03 -1.16 -9.93
C SER A 56 8.78 -1.90 -8.81
N VAL A 57 10.07 -2.21 -8.98
CA VAL A 57 10.90 -2.75 -7.87
C VAL A 57 10.90 -1.82 -6.65
N GLY A 58 10.98 -0.51 -6.89
CA GLY A 58 10.99 0.51 -5.84
C GLY A 58 9.67 0.60 -5.07
N THR A 59 8.51 0.53 -5.74
CA THR A 59 7.19 0.57 -5.09
C THR A 59 7.02 -0.63 -4.14
N TYR A 60 7.30 -1.84 -4.63
CA TYR A 60 7.31 -3.06 -3.81
C TYR A 60 8.25 -2.94 -2.61
N PHE A 61 9.49 -2.50 -2.83
CA PHE A 61 10.46 -2.36 -1.75
C PHE A 61 9.99 -1.40 -0.64
N LEU A 62 9.42 -0.25 -1.03
CA LEU A 62 8.93 0.76 -0.09
C LEU A 62 7.73 0.24 0.72
N GLU A 63 6.83 -0.48 0.07
CA GLU A 63 5.65 -1.06 0.66
C GLU A 63 6.01 -2.21 1.61
N GLU A 64 6.82 -3.16 1.16
CA GLU A 64 7.20 -4.34 1.93
C GLU A 64 7.90 -3.98 3.24
N ILE A 65 8.75 -2.95 3.23
CA ILE A 65 9.38 -2.44 4.44
C ILE A 65 8.33 -1.87 5.41
N ALA A 66 7.34 -1.14 4.92
CA ALA A 66 6.29 -0.58 5.77
C ALA A 66 5.46 -1.68 6.45
N PHE A 67 5.04 -2.71 5.70
CA PHE A 67 4.27 -3.84 6.23
C PHE A 67 5.10 -4.76 7.13
N LEU A 68 6.37 -5.02 6.80
CA LEU A 68 7.27 -5.77 7.66
C LEU A 68 7.49 -5.05 8.99
N PHE A 69 7.72 -3.73 8.96
CA PHE A 69 7.91 -2.96 10.18
C PHE A 69 6.65 -2.93 11.05
N ALA A 70 5.48 -2.76 10.44
CA ALA A 70 4.19 -2.84 11.12
C ALA A 70 4.01 -4.20 11.80
N THR A 71 4.30 -5.29 11.09
CA THR A 71 4.27 -6.66 11.59
C THR A 71 5.14 -6.82 12.84
N LEU A 72 6.40 -6.39 12.77
CA LEU A 72 7.36 -6.51 13.86
C LEU A 72 6.89 -5.74 15.11
N LEU A 73 6.35 -4.53 14.94
CA LEU A 73 5.84 -3.73 16.06
C LEU A 73 4.56 -4.29 16.66
N CYS A 74 3.65 -4.82 15.85
CA CYS A 74 2.46 -5.53 16.32
C CYS A 74 2.84 -6.78 17.12
N PHE A 75 3.79 -7.59 16.63
CA PHE A 75 4.26 -8.76 17.37
C PHE A 75 5.04 -8.41 18.65
N ARG A 76 5.76 -7.28 18.67
CA ARG A 76 6.32 -6.73 19.92
C ARG A 76 5.22 -6.48 20.95
N ASN A 77 4.10 -5.90 20.52
CA ASN A 77 2.96 -5.64 21.40
C ASN A 77 2.31 -6.95 21.85
N TRP A 78 2.09 -7.90 20.95
CA TRP A 78 1.57 -9.23 21.29
C TRP A 78 2.41 -9.96 22.36
N ARG A 79 3.74 -9.91 22.26
CA ARG A 79 4.64 -10.55 23.23
C ARG A 79 4.70 -9.82 24.57
N SER A 80 4.27 -8.56 24.62
CA SER A 80 4.32 -7.77 25.84
C SER A 80 3.15 -8.10 26.76
N SER A 81 3.45 -8.56 27.97
CA SER A 81 2.48 -8.69 29.08
C SER A 81 1.97 -7.34 29.58
N GLN A 82 2.52 -6.23 29.06
CA GLN A 82 2.20 -4.90 29.51
C GLN A 82 1.01 -4.25 28.79
N ILE A 83 0.66 -4.76 27.61
CA ILE A 83 -0.34 -4.16 26.71
C ILE A 83 -1.74 -4.14 27.31
N VAL A 84 -2.36 -2.96 27.29
CA VAL A 84 -3.67 -2.70 27.90
C VAL A 84 -4.83 -3.12 27.00
N SER A 85 -4.69 -2.99 25.69
CA SER A 85 -5.71 -3.37 24.70
C SER A 85 -5.86 -4.88 24.46
N GLY A 86 -5.02 -5.71 25.08
CA GLY A 86 -5.07 -7.16 24.94
C GLY A 86 -4.11 -7.71 23.89
N ARG A 87 -3.40 -8.78 24.26
CA ARG A 87 -2.33 -9.37 23.43
C ARG A 87 -2.84 -9.99 22.14
N ASN A 88 -4.03 -10.61 22.18
CA ASN A 88 -4.63 -11.27 21.01
C ASN A 88 -5.02 -10.28 19.91
N VAL A 89 -5.40 -9.05 20.27
CA VAL A 89 -5.66 -7.99 19.29
C VAL A 89 -4.41 -7.73 18.46
N TRP A 90 -3.27 -7.52 19.11
CA TRP A 90 -2.00 -7.24 18.41
C TRP A 90 -1.40 -8.44 17.69
N PHE A 91 -1.71 -9.66 18.15
CA PHE A 91 -1.38 -10.86 17.38
C PHE A 91 -2.12 -10.86 16.05
N LEU A 92 -3.44 -10.64 16.08
CA LEU A 92 -4.27 -10.63 14.88
C LEU A 92 -3.89 -9.47 13.95
N LEU A 93 -3.70 -8.27 14.49
CA LEU A 93 -3.21 -7.14 13.66
C LEU A 93 -1.84 -7.46 13.04
N GLY A 94 -0.90 -8.02 13.79
CA GLY A 94 0.41 -8.40 13.27
C GLY A 94 0.35 -9.54 12.24
N ALA A 95 -0.53 -10.52 12.44
CA ALA A 95 -0.75 -11.61 11.50
C ALA A 95 -1.38 -11.10 10.19
N GLY A 96 -2.26 -10.11 10.27
CA GLY A 96 -2.81 -9.42 9.09
C GLY A 96 -1.72 -8.71 8.29
N MET A 97 -0.92 -7.86 8.95
CA MET A 97 0.20 -7.17 8.28
C MET A 97 1.24 -8.14 7.69
N LEU A 98 1.50 -9.26 8.38
CA LEU A 98 2.40 -10.30 7.88
C LEU A 98 1.81 -11.03 6.66
N SER A 99 0.49 -11.29 6.68
CA SER A 99 -0.17 -11.94 5.56
C SER A 99 -0.09 -11.05 4.32
N TYR A 100 -0.35 -9.75 4.47
CA TYR A 100 -0.20 -8.80 3.36
C TYR A 100 1.22 -8.79 2.82
N PHE A 101 2.24 -8.66 3.70
CA PHE A 101 3.65 -8.75 3.32
C PHE A 101 3.96 -10.03 2.52
N ILE A 102 3.48 -11.20 2.96
CA ILE A 102 3.72 -12.46 2.25
C ILE A 102 2.99 -12.48 0.90
N GLY A 103 1.74 -12.01 0.85
CA GLY A 103 0.96 -11.92 -0.38
C GLY A 103 1.66 -11.04 -1.41
N ASN A 104 2.19 -9.91 -0.96
CA ASN A 104 2.88 -8.96 -1.81
C ASN A 104 4.22 -9.49 -2.34
N LEU A 105 4.93 -10.33 -1.57
CA LEU A 105 6.10 -11.05 -2.10
C LEU A 105 5.75 -12.04 -3.22
N PHE A 106 4.59 -12.70 -3.13
CA PHE A 106 4.10 -13.57 -4.20
C PHE A 106 3.73 -12.75 -5.44
N LEU A 107 3.03 -11.64 -5.26
CA LEU A 107 2.63 -10.75 -6.35
C LEU A 107 3.86 -10.14 -7.03
N MET A 108 4.81 -9.61 -6.26
CA MET A 108 6.10 -9.11 -6.75
C MET A 108 6.86 -10.15 -7.58
N TYR A 109 6.86 -11.42 -7.15
CA TYR A 109 7.47 -12.49 -7.92
C TYR A 109 6.73 -12.73 -9.24
N TRP A 110 5.40 -12.72 -9.22
CA TRP A 110 4.59 -12.90 -10.41
C TRP A 110 4.76 -11.78 -11.43
N GLU A 111 4.65 -10.53 -10.99
CA GLU A 111 4.76 -9.38 -11.86
C GLU A 111 6.21 -9.17 -12.34
N LEU A 112 7.17 -9.09 -11.42
CA LEU A 112 8.52 -8.66 -11.77
C LEU A 112 9.43 -9.78 -12.29
N VAL A 113 9.21 -11.02 -11.86
CA VAL A 113 10.07 -12.15 -12.26
C VAL A 113 9.44 -12.97 -13.38
N LEU A 114 8.12 -13.15 -13.36
CA LEU A 114 7.41 -13.90 -14.40
C LEU A 114 6.82 -13.03 -15.50
N GLY A 115 6.72 -11.70 -15.31
CA GLY A 115 6.08 -10.80 -16.28
C GLY A 115 4.59 -11.12 -16.45
N LYS A 116 3.91 -11.48 -15.37
CA LYS A 116 2.53 -11.96 -15.38
C LYS A 116 1.65 -11.14 -14.44
N SER A 117 0.46 -10.80 -14.93
CA SER A 117 -0.64 -10.17 -14.20
C SER A 117 -1.84 -11.12 -14.14
N PRO A 118 -1.78 -12.21 -13.34
CA PRO A 118 -2.87 -13.16 -13.26
C PRO A 118 -4.06 -12.55 -12.52
N GLU A 119 -5.29 -12.88 -12.94
CA GLU A 119 -6.51 -12.47 -12.21
C GLU A 119 -6.53 -12.99 -10.76
N VAL A 120 -5.93 -14.15 -10.52
CA VAL A 120 -5.71 -14.72 -9.19
C VAL A 120 -4.34 -15.38 -9.13
N SER A 121 -3.60 -15.05 -8.08
CA SER A 121 -2.29 -15.56 -7.74
C SER A 121 -2.31 -16.32 -6.40
N PRO A 122 -1.22 -17.03 -6.05
CA PRO A 122 -1.04 -17.53 -4.68
C PRO A 122 -1.03 -16.41 -3.62
N GLY A 123 -0.71 -15.17 -4.01
CA GLY A 123 -0.72 -14.00 -3.14
C GLY A 123 -2.12 -13.69 -2.60
N ASP A 124 -3.16 -13.93 -3.40
CA ASP A 124 -4.56 -13.65 -3.04
C ASP A 124 -5.03 -14.42 -1.81
N PHE A 125 -4.54 -15.65 -1.62
CA PHE A 125 -4.81 -16.38 -0.39
C PHE A 125 -4.35 -15.60 0.86
N PHE A 126 -3.16 -14.99 0.79
CA PHE A 126 -2.60 -14.21 1.88
C PHE A 126 -3.25 -12.82 2.02
N PHE A 127 -3.63 -12.19 0.92
CA PHE A 127 -4.42 -10.95 0.96
C PHE A 127 -5.78 -11.18 1.63
N LEU A 128 -6.48 -12.27 1.31
CA LEU A 128 -7.72 -12.66 2.00
C LEU A 128 -7.51 -12.92 3.50
N LEU A 129 -6.39 -13.54 3.88
CA LEU A 129 -6.02 -13.69 5.30
C LEU A 129 -5.80 -12.34 6.00
N THR A 130 -5.30 -11.32 5.30
CA THR A 130 -5.17 -9.96 5.83
C THR A 130 -6.51 -9.44 6.32
N TYR A 131 -7.57 -9.53 5.51
CA TYR A 131 -8.92 -9.10 5.93
C TYR A 131 -9.44 -9.88 7.13
N VAL A 132 -9.28 -11.21 7.13
CA VAL A 132 -9.72 -12.06 8.24
C VAL A 132 -9.03 -11.65 9.54
N PHE A 133 -7.70 -11.48 9.52
CA PHE A 133 -6.93 -11.16 10.72
C PHE A 133 -7.12 -9.71 11.17
N LEU A 134 -7.06 -8.73 10.26
CA LEU A 134 -7.27 -7.33 10.60
C LEU A 134 -8.69 -7.09 11.10
N GLY A 135 -9.70 -7.59 10.39
CA GLY A 135 -11.11 -7.50 10.78
C GLY A 135 -11.35 -8.14 12.15
N SER A 136 -10.82 -9.35 12.38
CA SER A 136 -10.93 -10.02 13.70
C SER A 136 -10.21 -9.27 14.82
N GLY A 137 -9.03 -8.71 14.55
CA GLY A 137 -8.26 -7.92 15.52
C GLY A 137 -8.99 -6.64 15.91
N MET A 138 -9.50 -5.90 14.93
CA MET A 138 -10.30 -4.69 15.15
C MET A 138 -11.62 -5.03 15.85
N PHE A 139 -12.27 -6.12 15.48
CA PHE A 139 -13.49 -6.59 16.14
C PHE A 139 -13.25 -6.91 17.61
N LEU A 140 -12.19 -7.64 17.93
CA LEU A 140 -11.82 -7.94 19.31
C LEU A 140 -11.52 -6.66 20.12
N ALA A 141 -10.86 -5.68 19.50
CA ALA A 141 -10.59 -4.39 20.12
C ALA A 141 -11.90 -3.64 20.46
N VAL A 142 -12.87 -3.64 19.54
CA VAL A 142 -14.18 -3.00 19.73
C VAL A 142 -15.07 -3.76 20.72
N ALA A 143 -15.20 -5.08 20.57
CA ALA A 143 -16.09 -5.91 21.38
C ALA A 143 -15.74 -5.86 22.87
N SER A 144 -14.45 -5.69 23.19
CA SER A 144 -13.98 -5.52 24.57
C SER A 144 -14.51 -4.25 25.26
N ARG A 145 -15.07 -3.27 24.51
CA ARG A 145 -15.38 -1.92 25.00
C ARG A 145 -16.83 -1.66 25.40
N ARG A 146 -17.74 -2.64 25.34
CA ARG A 146 -19.18 -2.47 25.69
C ARG A 146 -19.75 -1.16 25.13
N LEU A 147 -19.70 -1.00 23.81
CA LEU A 147 -20.14 0.22 23.15
C LEU A 147 -21.62 0.50 23.42
N ASN A 148 -21.91 1.58 24.13
CA ASN A 148 -23.25 2.15 24.22
C ASN A 148 -23.36 3.24 23.15
N LEU A 149 -23.53 2.83 21.90
CA LEU A 149 -23.65 3.77 20.78
C LEU A 149 -24.99 4.49 20.84
N MET A 150 -24.96 5.80 20.60
CA MET A 150 -26.18 6.58 20.37
C MET A 150 -26.80 6.19 19.03
N LEU A 151 -28.11 6.37 18.86
CA LEU A 151 -28.81 6.05 17.60
C LEU A 151 -28.15 6.72 16.37
N GLY A 152 -27.66 7.96 16.53
CA GLY A 152 -26.92 8.66 15.47
C GLY A 152 -25.59 8.00 15.10
N GLN A 153 -24.90 7.36 16.05
CA GLN A 153 -23.65 6.65 15.79
C GLN A 153 -23.89 5.35 15.01
N TYR A 154 -25.00 4.64 15.28
CA TYR A 154 -25.45 3.54 14.43
C TYR A 154 -25.79 4.03 13.01
N GLY A 155 -26.44 5.21 12.91
CA GLY A 155 -26.70 5.85 11.62
C GLY A 155 -25.43 6.14 10.83
N ILE A 156 -24.36 6.62 11.47
CA ILE A 156 -23.05 6.86 10.83
C ILE A 156 -22.45 5.54 10.32
N ILE A 157 -22.44 4.48 11.14
CA ILE A 157 -21.91 3.17 10.73
C ILE A 157 -22.69 2.63 9.52
N ALA A 158 -24.02 2.69 9.55
CA ALA A 158 -24.86 2.24 8.45
C ALA A 158 -24.66 3.09 7.18
N GLY A 159 -24.51 4.42 7.33
CA GLY A 159 -24.24 5.32 6.22
C GLY A 159 -22.89 5.06 5.55
N ILE A 160 -21.84 4.80 6.34
CA ILE A 160 -20.51 4.45 5.80
C ILE A 160 -20.54 3.07 5.14
N ALA A 161 -21.23 2.08 5.72
CA ALA A 161 -21.40 0.78 5.08
C ALA A 161 -22.11 0.92 3.72
N LEU A 162 -23.20 1.69 3.66
CA LEU A 162 -23.92 1.95 2.41
C LEU A 162 -23.04 2.67 1.39
N LEU A 163 -22.29 3.69 1.81
CA LEU A 163 -21.37 4.41 0.93
C LEU A 163 -20.28 3.48 0.39
N GLY A 164 -19.72 2.61 1.22
CA GLY A 164 -18.74 1.61 0.79
C GLY A 164 -19.30 0.66 -0.27
N VAL A 165 -20.52 0.15 -0.07
CA VAL A 165 -21.21 -0.69 -1.07
C VAL A 165 -21.44 0.07 -2.38
N LEU A 166 -21.84 1.34 -2.32
CA LEU A 166 -22.02 2.16 -3.51
C LEU A 166 -20.70 2.37 -4.26
N ILE A 167 -19.62 2.72 -3.56
CA ILE A 167 -18.29 2.90 -4.18
C ILE A 167 -17.81 1.60 -4.82
N ALA A 168 -17.93 0.46 -4.12
CA ALA A 168 -17.55 -0.84 -4.68
C ALA A 168 -18.38 -1.19 -5.92
N TYR A 169 -19.69 -0.93 -5.92
CA TYR A 169 -20.55 -1.13 -7.08
C TYR A 169 -20.10 -0.29 -8.29
N PHE A 170 -19.81 1.00 -8.09
CA PHE A 170 -19.39 1.88 -9.18
C PHE A 170 -17.98 1.57 -9.69
N THR A 171 -17.09 1.08 -8.83
CA THR A 171 -15.71 0.72 -9.23
C THR A 171 -15.58 -0.69 -9.78
N ALA A 172 -16.57 -1.57 -9.59
CA ALA A 172 -16.55 -2.94 -10.12
C ALA A 172 -17.51 -3.16 -11.31
N ILE A 173 -18.59 -2.39 -11.43
CA ILE A 173 -19.71 -2.72 -12.35
C ILE A 173 -20.17 -1.53 -13.19
N ALA A 174 -19.97 -0.28 -12.76
CA ALA A 174 -20.65 0.86 -13.35
C ALA A 174 -19.77 2.10 -13.56
N VAL A 175 -18.94 2.09 -14.60
CA VAL A 175 -18.69 3.30 -15.38
C VAL A 175 -19.31 3.07 -16.75
N PRO A 176 -20.47 3.68 -17.04
CA PRO A 176 -20.99 3.71 -18.40
C PRO A 176 -19.93 4.33 -19.31
N GLU A 177 -19.78 3.79 -20.51
CA GLU A 177 -18.91 4.28 -21.60
C GLU A 177 -19.05 5.80 -21.84
N GLU A 178 -20.16 6.41 -21.40
CA GLU A 178 -20.47 7.84 -21.45
C GLU A 178 -19.78 8.71 -20.37
N LEU A 179 -19.14 8.11 -19.36
CA LEU A 179 -18.28 8.77 -18.36
C LEU A 179 -16.79 8.43 -18.58
N ASP A 180 -16.42 8.10 -19.82
CA ASP A 180 -15.09 8.42 -20.32
C ASP A 180 -14.93 9.95 -20.27
N MET A 181 -14.67 10.46 -19.07
CA MET A 181 -13.99 11.75 -18.92
C MET A 181 -12.60 11.48 -19.44
N GLY A 182 -12.49 11.47 -20.78
CA GLY A 182 -11.29 11.20 -21.54
C GLY A 182 -10.15 11.77 -20.75
N VAL A 183 -9.20 10.89 -20.41
CA VAL A 183 -7.95 11.22 -19.73
C VAL A 183 -7.64 12.65 -20.09
N VAL A 184 -7.81 13.56 -19.12
CA VAL A 184 -7.40 14.94 -19.32
C VAL A 184 -5.91 14.78 -19.60
N GLU A 185 -5.54 14.82 -20.88
CA GLU A 185 -4.15 14.94 -21.29
C GLU A 185 -3.63 16.04 -20.37
N PRO A 186 -2.61 15.76 -19.55
CA PRO A 186 -2.05 16.80 -18.71
C PRO A 186 -1.66 17.90 -19.68
N ASN A 187 -2.40 19.02 -19.64
CA ASN A 187 -2.15 20.18 -20.48
C ASN A 187 -0.64 20.35 -20.48
N ALA A 188 -0.03 20.09 -21.63
CA ALA A 188 1.38 20.30 -21.81
C ALA A 188 1.62 21.71 -21.29
N ILE A 189 2.43 21.83 -20.24
CA ILE A 189 2.93 23.13 -19.83
C ILE A 189 3.66 23.59 -21.08
N GLU A 190 3.04 24.51 -21.83
CA GLU A 190 3.64 25.14 -23.00
C GLU A 190 4.99 25.66 -22.54
N GLN A 191 6.05 24.95 -22.93
CA GLN A 191 7.38 25.49 -22.81
C GLN A 191 7.39 26.71 -23.72
N VAL A 192 7.39 27.88 -23.08
CA VAL A 192 7.55 29.19 -23.72
C VAL A 192 8.76 29.10 -24.64
N GLN A 193 8.50 29.02 -25.94
CA GLN A 193 9.53 29.20 -26.96
C GLN A 193 10.15 30.58 -26.72
N SER A 194 11.46 30.59 -26.49
CA SER A 194 12.23 31.83 -26.48
C SER A 194 12.29 32.40 -27.91
N PRO A 195 12.04 33.70 -28.12
CA PRO A 195 12.09 34.27 -29.46
C PRO A 195 13.53 34.64 -29.88
N ASP A 196 13.73 34.54 -31.19
CA ASP A 196 14.79 35.09 -32.03
C ASP A 196 16.17 34.41 -32.09
N ALA A 197 16.42 33.79 -33.25
CA ALA A 197 17.47 34.28 -34.14
C ALA A 197 17.02 34.12 -35.60
N ALA A 198 16.61 35.25 -36.19
CA ALA A 198 16.37 35.40 -37.62
C ALA A 198 17.67 35.20 -38.42
N ALA A 199 17.59 34.43 -39.51
CA ALA A 199 18.45 34.61 -40.67
C ALA A 199 17.66 34.28 -41.96
N THR A 200 17.36 35.34 -42.69
CA THR A 200 16.90 35.42 -44.08
C THR A 200 17.72 34.57 -45.05
N ASN A 201 17.07 34.03 -46.10
CA ASN A 201 17.42 34.39 -47.49
C ASN A 201 16.41 33.88 -48.54
N GLU A 202 16.40 34.64 -49.64
CA GLU A 202 15.51 34.71 -50.80
C GLU A 202 15.52 33.50 -51.77
N ALA A 203 14.65 33.61 -52.78
CA ALA A 203 14.17 32.63 -53.74
C ALA A 203 15.08 32.28 -54.95
N LEU A 204 15.10 30.98 -55.33
CA LEU A 204 15.01 30.30 -56.68
C LEU A 204 15.97 30.67 -57.88
N PRO A 205 16.11 29.84 -58.95
CA PRO A 205 16.30 28.38 -59.15
C PRO A 205 17.47 28.09 -60.20
N PRO A 206 17.42 27.07 -61.09
CA PRO A 206 17.80 25.65 -60.98
C PRO A 206 19.06 25.25 -61.82
N ASP A 207 19.82 24.21 -61.46
CA ASP A 207 20.43 23.31 -62.47
C ASP A 207 21.04 22.02 -61.89
N ALA A 208 21.17 21.04 -62.77
CA ALA A 208 21.46 19.62 -62.60
C ALA A 208 22.80 19.23 -61.93
N ALA A 209 22.79 18.14 -61.16
CA ALA A 209 23.86 17.13 -61.13
C ALA A 209 23.38 15.83 -60.47
N THR A 210 23.88 14.72 -60.99
CA THR A 210 23.47 13.32 -60.84
C THR A 210 24.10 12.58 -59.65
N ALA A 211 23.29 11.70 -59.03
CA ALA A 211 23.61 10.39 -58.39
C ALA A 211 24.44 10.35 -57.07
N PRO A 212 24.35 9.28 -56.23
CA PRO A 212 23.72 7.97 -56.47
C PRO A 212 22.68 7.50 -55.43
N ALA A 213 21.92 6.49 -55.86
CA ALA A 213 20.93 5.74 -55.11
C ALA A 213 21.52 5.06 -53.87
N VAL A 214 20.86 5.26 -52.73
CA VAL A 214 21.06 4.46 -51.51
C VAL A 214 20.12 3.27 -51.61
N GLU A 215 20.68 2.06 -51.59
CA GLU A 215 19.94 0.80 -51.48
C GLU A 215 19.10 0.81 -50.20
N PRO A 216 17.85 0.28 -50.22
CA PRO A 216 17.09 0.10 -49.00
C PRO A 216 17.77 -0.98 -48.16
N THR A 217 18.31 -0.58 -47.00
CA THR A 217 18.65 -1.49 -45.91
C THR A 217 17.41 -2.34 -45.61
N PRO A 218 17.52 -3.69 -45.56
CA PRO A 218 16.41 -4.53 -45.18
C PRO A 218 15.91 -4.08 -43.81
N ALA A 219 14.61 -3.83 -43.72
CA ALA A 219 13.91 -3.65 -42.46
C ALA A 219 14.32 -4.81 -41.53
N GLU A 220 14.95 -4.46 -40.41
CA GLU A 220 14.97 -5.32 -39.24
C GLU A 220 13.51 -5.59 -38.90
N ASP A 221 13.05 -6.80 -39.24
CA ASP A 221 11.88 -7.41 -38.62
C ASP A 221 12.10 -7.30 -37.11
N THR A 222 11.49 -6.30 -36.48
CA THR A 222 11.19 -6.30 -35.05
C THR A 222 10.24 -7.47 -34.81
N ALA A 223 10.83 -8.65 -34.66
CA ALA A 223 10.19 -9.78 -34.04
C ALA A 223 9.68 -9.33 -32.67
N PRO A 224 8.45 -9.70 -32.28
CA PRO A 224 7.91 -9.34 -30.98
C PRO A 224 8.87 -9.85 -29.89
N GLU A 225 9.29 -8.93 -29.04
CA GLU A 225 10.10 -9.22 -27.86
C GLU A 225 9.42 -10.30 -27.02
N ALA A 226 10.15 -11.41 -26.87
CA ALA A 226 9.98 -12.48 -25.89
C ALA A 226 8.66 -12.48 -25.09
N GLU A 227 7.69 -13.29 -25.54
CA GLU A 227 6.89 -14.07 -24.59
C GLU A 227 7.89 -14.88 -23.74
N ALA A 228 8.28 -14.31 -22.60
CA ALA A 228 9.21 -14.93 -21.67
C ALA A 228 8.70 -16.33 -21.35
N ASN A 229 9.62 -17.29 -21.34
CA ASN A 229 9.38 -18.72 -21.16
C ASN A 229 8.86 -18.99 -19.73
N VAL A 230 7.60 -18.65 -19.47
CA VAL A 230 6.98 -18.75 -18.14
C VAL A 230 6.98 -20.22 -17.74
N PRO A 231 7.55 -20.57 -16.56
CA PRO A 231 7.65 -21.96 -16.14
C PRO A 231 6.27 -22.65 -16.14
N GLY A 232 6.20 -23.87 -16.68
CA GLY A 232 4.93 -24.59 -16.79
C GLY A 232 4.22 -24.85 -15.45
N TRP A 233 4.94 -24.83 -14.33
CA TRP A 233 4.33 -24.92 -13.00
C TRP A 233 3.55 -23.66 -12.63
N ALA A 234 4.01 -22.46 -13.05
CA ALA A 234 3.34 -21.20 -12.77
C ALA A 234 2.03 -21.10 -13.56
N GLN A 235 2.07 -21.46 -14.85
CA GLN A 235 0.87 -21.57 -15.69
C GLN A 235 -0.13 -22.60 -15.13
N ALA A 236 0.35 -23.73 -14.61
CA ALA A 236 -0.52 -24.73 -13.99
C ALA A 236 -1.22 -24.19 -12.72
N VAL A 237 -0.53 -23.37 -11.93
CA VAL A 237 -1.10 -22.70 -10.76
C VAL A 237 -2.14 -21.66 -11.17
N GLU A 238 -1.85 -20.82 -12.17
CA GLU A 238 -2.81 -19.84 -12.71
C GLU A 238 -4.09 -20.53 -13.21
N ASN A 239 -3.95 -21.59 -14.01
CA ASN A 239 -5.09 -22.37 -14.51
C ASN A 239 -5.90 -23.03 -13.39
N LEU A 240 -5.24 -23.42 -12.29
CA LEU A 240 -5.92 -23.99 -11.12
C LEU A 240 -6.71 -22.91 -10.36
N LEU A 241 -6.22 -21.67 -10.32
CA LEU A 241 -6.80 -20.57 -9.56
C LEU A 241 -7.82 -19.74 -10.36
N ALA A 242 -7.73 -19.70 -11.69
CA ALA A 242 -8.61 -18.93 -12.56
C ALA A 242 -10.11 -19.12 -12.29
N PRO A 243 -10.63 -20.34 -12.02
CA PRO A 243 -12.05 -20.52 -11.68
C PRO A 243 -12.49 -19.81 -10.39
N LEU A 244 -11.56 -19.38 -9.55
CA LEU A 244 -11.82 -18.68 -8.30
C LEU A 244 -11.85 -17.15 -8.44
N ALA A 245 -11.47 -16.58 -9.59
CA ALA A 245 -11.35 -15.13 -9.80
C ALA A 245 -12.57 -14.35 -9.34
N GLY A 246 -13.75 -14.74 -9.83
CA GLY A 246 -15.01 -14.08 -9.42
C GLY A 246 -15.29 -14.20 -7.91
N ILE A 247 -14.96 -15.34 -7.28
CA ILE A 247 -15.17 -15.53 -5.84
C ILE A 247 -14.20 -14.67 -5.05
N VAL A 248 -12.94 -14.64 -5.44
CA VAL A 248 -11.87 -13.85 -4.80
C VAL A 248 -12.20 -12.36 -4.89
N GLY A 249 -12.60 -11.85 -6.06
CA GLY A 249 -13.04 -10.47 -6.23
C GLY A 249 -14.18 -10.07 -5.31
N TRP A 250 -15.22 -10.90 -5.17
CA TRP A 250 -16.31 -10.65 -4.21
C TRP A 250 -15.84 -10.65 -2.75
N LEU A 251 -14.89 -11.51 -2.40
CA LEU A 251 -14.32 -11.56 -1.06
C LEU A 251 -13.49 -10.31 -0.74
N TYR A 252 -12.78 -9.71 -1.71
CA TYR A 252 -12.11 -8.43 -1.55
C TYR A 252 -13.09 -7.31 -1.23
N ILE A 253 -14.12 -7.14 -2.04
CA ILE A 253 -15.18 -6.14 -1.82
C ILE A 253 -15.81 -6.30 -0.43
N LEU A 254 -16.11 -7.54 -0.03
CA LEU A 254 -16.65 -7.81 1.30
C LEU A 254 -15.64 -7.48 2.41
N GLY A 255 -14.37 -7.85 2.22
CA GLY A 255 -13.27 -7.56 3.14
C GLY A 255 -13.11 -6.07 3.38
N ASP A 256 -13.08 -5.28 2.32
CA ASP A 256 -13.00 -3.82 2.35
C ASP A 256 -14.16 -3.20 3.12
N LEU A 257 -15.38 -3.66 2.84
CA LEU A 257 -16.56 -3.19 3.54
C LEU A 257 -16.49 -3.48 5.05
N VAL A 258 -16.04 -4.69 5.42
CA VAL A 258 -15.86 -5.07 6.81
C VAL A 258 -14.80 -4.19 7.47
N LEU A 259 -13.64 -3.97 6.83
CA LEU A 259 -12.58 -3.11 7.38
C LEU A 259 -13.05 -1.67 7.54
N LEU A 260 -13.78 -1.12 6.57
CA LEU A 260 -14.33 0.24 6.60
C LEU A 260 -15.30 0.44 7.77
N VAL A 261 -16.22 -0.52 7.96
CA VAL A 261 -17.17 -0.54 9.08
C VAL A 261 -16.42 -0.65 10.41
N MET A 262 -15.43 -1.54 10.50
CA MET A 262 -14.64 -1.73 11.71
C MET A 262 -13.78 -0.51 12.05
N ALA A 263 -13.20 0.17 11.05
CA ALA A 263 -12.43 1.39 11.23
C ALA A 263 -13.30 2.52 11.79
N THR A 264 -14.50 2.67 11.23
CA THR A 264 -15.52 3.61 11.72
C THR A 264 -15.92 3.29 13.15
N ALA A 265 -16.21 2.02 13.45
CA ALA A 265 -16.56 1.57 14.79
C ALA A 265 -15.43 1.84 15.79
N LEU A 266 -14.17 1.66 15.41
CA LEU A 266 -13.01 2.03 16.23
C LEU A 266 -12.96 3.54 16.51
N LEU A 267 -13.16 4.40 15.50
CA LEU A 267 -13.16 5.84 15.72
C LEU A 267 -14.24 6.28 16.72
N LEU A 268 -15.43 5.71 16.60
CA LEU A 268 -16.55 5.99 17.50
C LEU A 268 -16.29 5.41 18.91
N ALA A 269 -15.77 4.19 18.99
CA ALA A 269 -15.44 3.51 20.24
C ALA A 269 -14.39 4.24 21.07
N PHE A 270 -13.42 4.83 20.40
CA PHE A 270 -12.28 5.48 21.02
C PHE A 270 -12.36 7.01 20.96
N TRP A 271 -13.52 7.58 20.63
CA TRP A 271 -13.68 9.04 20.57
C TRP A 271 -13.49 9.69 21.95
N GLY A 272 -12.54 10.63 22.07
CA GLY A 272 -12.32 11.43 23.30
C GLY A 272 -11.58 10.73 24.45
N GLY A 273 -11.17 9.46 24.31
CA GLY A 273 -10.44 8.73 25.36
C GLY A 273 -8.94 9.02 25.39
N ARG A 274 -8.27 8.83 26.54
CA ARG A 274 -6.79 8.92 26.65
C ARG A 274 -6.05 7.88 25.79
N PHE A 275 -6.70 6.74 25.54
CA PHE A 275 -6.20 5.68 24.67
C PHE A 275 -6.59 5.90 23.20
N SER A 276 -7.23 7.03 22.86
CA SER A 276 -7.80 7.24 21.53
C SER A 276 -6.78 7.35 20.43
N LEU A 277 -5.57 7.83 20.74
CA LEU A 277 -4.61 8.19 19.71
C LEU A 277 -4.10 6.97 18.94
N SER A 278 -3.71 5.88 19.61
CA SER A 278 -3.25 4.65 18.95
C SER A 278 -4.32 4.10 18.00
N TRP A 279 -5.56 4.00 18.47
CA TRP A 279 -6.69 3.47 17.70
C TRP A 279 -7.14 4.38 16.55
N ARG A 280 -6.96 5.70 16.66
CA ARG A 280 -7.16 6.62 15.54
C ARG A 280 -6.18 6.37 14.40
N PHE A 281 -4.92 6.08 14.73
CA PHE A 281 -3.92 5.68 13.73
C PHE A 281 -4.27 4.34 13.08
N ILE A 282 -4.73 3.34 13.85
CA ILE A 282 -5.19 2.06 13.29
C ILE A 282 -6.41 2.25 12.37
N ALA A 283 -7.38 3.06 12.77
CA ALA A 283 -8.53 3.35 11.92
C ALA A 283 -8.14 4.12 10.66
N ALA A 284 -7.28 5.14 10.77
CA ALA A 284 -6.74 5.86 9.61
C ALA A 284 -5.99 4.94 8.66
N ALA A 285 -5.22 3.98 9.18
CA ALA A 285 -4.54 2.96 8.37
C ALA A 285 -5.54 2.14 7.55
N ALA A 286 -6.63 1.68 8.16
CA ALA A 286 -7.68 0.93 7.46
C ALA A 286 -8.38 1.77 6.37
N PHE A 287 -8.56 3.08 6.58
CA PHE A 287 -9.05 3.97 5.52
C PHE A 287 -8.03 4.13 4.38
N CYS A 288 -6.73 4.27 4.68
CA CYS A 288 -5.70 4.30 3.65
C CYS A 288 -5.70 3.01 2.83
N PHE A 289 -5.77 1.86 3.51
CA PHE A 289 -5.86 0.55 2.87
C PHE A 289 -7.06 0.47 1.92
N TYR A 290 -8.25 0.85 2.39
CA TYR A 290 -9.46 0.93 1.58
C TYR A 290 -9.33 1.85 0.36
N ILE A 291 -8.69 3.02 0.51
CA ILE A 291 -8.49 3.96 -0.61
C ILE A 291 -7.64 3.31 -1.71
N ALA A 292 -6.55 2.64 -1.33
CA ALA A 292 -5.69 1.94 -2.28
C ALA A 292 -6.42 0.76 -2.95
N ASP A 293 -7.16 -0.05 -2.18
CA ASP A 293 -7.90 -1.20 -2.72
C ASP A 293 -9.02 -0.78 -3.70
N ILE A 294 -9.76 0.30 -3.38
CA ILE A 294 -10.78 0.84 -4.28
C ILE A 294 -10.16 1.39 -5.57
N TRP A 295 -9.01 2.06 -5.46
CA TRP A 295 -8.28 2.51 -6.63
C TRP A 295 -7.83 1.32 -7.47
N PHE A 296 -7.21 0.31 -6.86
CA PHE A 296 -6.73 -0.87 -7.55
C PHE A 296 -7.86 -1.61 -8.27
N ASN A 297 -8.99 -1.83 -7.58
CA ASN A 297 -10.19 -2.44 -8.17
C ASN A 297 -10.72 -1.64 -9.37
N TYR A 298 -10.74 -0.30 -9.28
CA TYR A 298 -11.09 0.55 -10.41
C TYR A 298 -10.08 0.40 -11.55
N ALA A 299 -8.78 0.48 -11.25
CA ALA A 299 -7.72 0.45 -12.23
C ALA A 299 -7.70 -0.88 -13.02
N THR A 300 -7.79 -2.02 -12.34
CA THR A 300 -7.84 -3.33 -12.98
C THR A 300 -9.13 -3.57 -13.76
N SER A 301 -10.20 -2.82 -13.49
CA SER A 301 -11.48 -2.97 -14.18
C SER A 301 -11.61 -2.08 -15.42
N TYR A 302 -10.91 -0.94 -15.47
CA TYR A 302 -11.15 0.12 -16.46
C TYR A 302 -9.91 0.63 -17.19
N ILE A 303 -8.70 0.37 -16.67
CA ILE A 303 -7.46 0.77 -17.32
C ILE A 303 -6.92 -0.45 -18.05
N GLU A 304 -6.91 -0.38 -19.39
CA GLU A 304 -6.29 -1.41 -20.23
C GLU A 304 -4.79 -1.48 -19.93
N ASP A 305 -4.27 -2.70 -19.85
CA ASP A 305 -2.86 -2.98 -19.54
C ASP A 305 -2.34 -2.29 -18.26
N TYR A 306 -3.20 -2.19 -17.23
CA TYR A 306 -2.82 -1.61 -15.95
C TYR A 306 -1.61 -2.31 -15.32
N GLU A 307 -0.61 -1.52 -14.94
CA GLU A 307 0.53 -1.95 -14.13
C GLU A 307 0.45 -1.36 -12.72
N THR A 308 0.81 -2.18 -11.73
CA THR A 308 0.95 -1.75 -10.33
C THR A 308 2.01 -0.64 -10.22
N GLY A 309 1.72 0.40 -9.44
CA GLY A 309 2.58 1.56 -9.21
C GLY A 309 1.89 2.91 -9.37
N ALA A 310 0.56 2.96 -9.54
CA ALA A 310 -0.13 4.23 -9.67
C ALA A 310 -0.10 5.06 -8.37
N LEU A 311 -0.18 6.39 -8.50
CA LEU A 311 -0.08 7.32 -7.36
C LEU A 311 -0.96 6.95 -6.15
N PRO A 312 -2.23 6.55 -6.29
CA PRO A 312 -3.07 6.21 -5.13
C PRO A 312 -2.62 4.96 -4.36
N GLU A 313 -1.79 4.09 -4.94
CA GLU A 313 -1.28 2.91 -4.25
C GLU A 313 -0.30 3.25 -3.13
N VAL A 314 0.25 4.47 -3.09
CA VAL A 314 1.02 4.98 -1.94
C VAL A 314 0.23 4.87 -0.61
N PHE A 315 -1.09 4.82 -0.68
CA PHE A 315 -1.94 4.64 0.50
C PHE A 315 -1.80 3.25 1.15
N TRP A 316 -1.38 2.19 0.44
CA TRP A 316 -1.00 0.92 1.08
C TRP A 316 0.22 1.13 1.99
N ILE A 317 1.23 1.86 1.52
CA ILE A 317 2.41 2.23 2.32
C ILE A 317 2.02 3.06 3.54
N PHE A 318 1.13 4.06 3.35
CA PHE A 318 0.61 4.85 4.46
C PHE A 318 -0.12 4.00 5.49
N SER A 319 -0.88 2.98 5.07
CA SER A 319 -1.49 2.02 5.98
C SER A 319 -0.45 1.33 6.87
N GLY A 320 0.60 0.74 6.26
CA GLY A 320 1.71 0.11 7.00
C GLY A 320 2.39 1.06 8.00
N ILE A 321 2.63 2.30 7.59
CA ILE A 321 3.20 3.35 8.43
C ILE A 321 2.28 3.70 9.61
N LEU A 322 0.99 3.92 9.36
CA LEU A 322 0.03 4.31 10.38
C LEU A 322 -0.21 3.18 11.39
N VAL A 323 -0.22 1.91 10.96
CA VAL A 323 -0.23 0.76 11.87
C VAL A 323 1.02 0.74 12.75
N SER A 324 2.19 1.00 12.18
CA SER A 324 3.46 1.08 12.91
C SER A 324 3.43 2.16 14.01
N VAL A 325 2.93 3.35 13.68
CA VAL A 325 2.76 4.45 14.64
C VAL A 325 1.74 4.07 15.73
N GLY A 326 0.59 3.51 15.35
CA GLY A 326 -0.43 3.04 16.28
C GLY A 326 0.11 2.01 17.27
N ALA A 327 0.89 1.04 16.78
CA ALA A 327 1.56 0.03 17.59
C ALA A 327 2.60 0.63 18.55
N ALA A 328 3.37 1.62 18.10
CA ALA A 328 4.34 2.32 18.94
C ALA A 328 3.67 3.10 20.07
N LEU A 329 2.60 3.84 19.76
CA LEU A 329 1.83 4.61 20.73
C LEU A 329 1.21 3.73 21.80
N GLU A 330 0.58 2.61 21.42
CA GLU A 330 -0.02 1.69 22.37
C GLU A 330 1.02 1.12 23.34
N TYR A 331 2.20 0.75 22.82
CA TYR A 331 3.28 0.22 23.63
C TYR A 331 3.78 1.24 24.66
N ASP A 332 4.01 2.48 24.23
CA ASP A 332 4.48 3.55 25.11
C ASP A 332 3.44 3.88 26.20
N LEU A 333 2.17 3.99 25.82
CA LEU A 333 1.05 4.19 26.76
C LEU A 333 0.97 3.07 27.80
N SER A 334 1.05 1.82 27.35
CA SER A 334 0.92 0.63 28.18
C SER A 334 2.07 0.48 29.19
N THR A 335 3.30 0.84 28.78
CA THR A 335 4.50 0.71 29.60
C THR A 335 4.69 1.90 30.56
N ARG A 336 4.38 3.14 30.14
CA ARG A 336 4.48 4.34 31.00
C ARG A 336 3.46 4.34 32.12
N SER A 337 2.22 3.90 31.86
CA SER A 337 1.16 3.87 32.87
C SER A 337 1.55 3.07 34.12
N ARG A 338 2.35 1.99 33.96
CA ARG A 338 2.82 1.17 35.10
C ARG A 338 4.07 1.71 35.78
N ARG A 339 5.00 2.37 35.07
CA ARG A 339 6.18 3.00 35.72
C ARG A 339 5.76 4.07 36.73
N ASN A 340 4.71 4.83 36.41
CA ASN A 340 4.17 5.84 37.33
C ASN A 340 3.50 5.24 38.57
N LEU A 341 2.94 4.03 38.46
CA LEU A 341 2.39 3.30 39.61
C LEU A 341 3.51 2.79 40.53
N ARG A 342 4.57 2.21 39.95
CA ARG A 342 5.71 1.63 40.69
C ARG A 342 6.63 2.68 41.33
N ARG A 343 6.60 3.93 40.88
CA ARG A 343 7.32 5.05 41.52
C ARG A 343 6.57 5.66 42.71
N ARG A 344 5.29 5.32 42.90
CA ARG A 344 4.44 5.84 43.98
C ARG A 344 4.30 4.89 45.17
N THR A 345 4.81 3.67 45.04
CA THR A 345 4.88 2.62 46.09
C THR A 345 6.31 2.50 46.58
#